data_AF-A0A2J6HYN9-F1
#
_entry.id   AF-A0A2J6HYN9-F1
#
_cell.length_a   1.000
_cell.length_b   1.000
_cell.length_c   1.000
_cell.angle_alpha   90.00
_cell.angle_beta   90.00
_cell.angle_gamma   90.00
#
_symmetry.space_group_name_H-M   'P 1'
#
loop_
_entity.id
_entity.type
_entity.pdbx_description
1 polymer ?
#
loop_
_entity_poly.entity_id
_entity_poly.type
_entity_poly.pdbx_seq_one_letter_code
_entity_poly.pdbx_strand_id
1 'polypeptide(L)'
;MKNLNSGKMKKIAFYILATLFTGVLFGQNEIRELPAEKIFLSCDRNLYCPGEQIIYSIYSDGISKIVYVDLFNENGAFTLSQSVIPVNNKYQGIINIPANIPPGAYTLRAYTYYQQNFDAAEFSSVPIQILSGNVDEIQYENQSEKSLIKDEAFPVAEIKIKQDTYHQREKAVVDIQPVASRGENIVMMTVSVVKKGAGIKSGSYNTPQTTEGNPLMIPEIKDPVIHGIIKDQSNSNLNLYLSEPGSEQGLRIATSDQNGYFYFPVLPYSGEKTFAITAEPGNNTDSLMILPNTSKKFPAPDTTIKPSQQLAKDMLRNAAVKQSFVKEQTIETKHPEHVNGLPGDSRYSIRLKDFIALNTLREVFTEITPYVKVRNEDGFESLAVLDDRRDILYRNPLILLDGTPVFDFEELNKIHPSKVESIDVINRRYLYGSHSLDGLIMIQSKTNDFGGYSFKDKTVFFSLKGIEQLRYVPIAPPDKYNAKNPMPDFRTTLYWNGDFTADEYSGRVEFYTSDDIGEYDIIVTGITENGIMYTSRQSFSVIKGE
;
A
#
# COMPACT_ATOMS: atom_id res chain seq x y z
N MET A 1 -60.81 34.46 31.07
CA MET A 1 -60.12 33.88 29.89
C MET A 1 -60.15 32.36 30.04
N LYS A 2 -61.15 31.73 29.41
CA LYS A 2 -61.63 30.38 29.74
C LYS A 2 -61.11 29.35 28.73
N ASN A 3 -60.57 28.26 29.27
CA ASN A 3 -60.59 26.89 28.76
C ASN A 3 -60.21 26.66 27.29
N LEU A 4 -58.90 26.61 27.01
CA LEU A 4 -58.44 25.76 25.91
C LEU A 4 -58.62 24.28 26.33
N ASN A 5 -59.46 23.58 25.56
CA ASN A 5 -59.78 22.17 25.68
C ASN A 5 -58.53 21.28 25.82
N SER A 6 -58.27 20.81 27.04
CA SER A 6 -57.16 19.90 27.38
C SER A 6 -57.21 18.57 26.61
N GLY A 7 -58.38 18.16 26.11
CA GLY A 7 -58.56 16.97 25.28
C GLY A 7 -58.04 17.11 23.84
N LYS A 8 -58.02 18.33 23.27
CA LYS A 8 -57.50 18.55 21.90
C LYS A 8 -55.97 18.68 21.89
N MET A 9 -55.37 19.29 22.92
CA MET A 9 -53.91 19.36 23.04
C MET A 9 -53.26 18.00 23.35
N LYS A 10 -53.91 17.14 24.16
CA LYS A 10 -53.40 15.76 24.38
C LYS A 10 -53.46 14.90 23.12
N LYS A 11 -54.47 15.08 22.27
CA LYS A 11 -54.56 14.39 20.97
C LYS A 11 -53.51 14.90 19.98
N ILE A 12 -53.28 16.21 19.90
CA ILE A 12 -52.24 16.78 19.03
C ILE A 12 -50.83 16.38 19.50
N ALA A 13 -50.57 16.37 20.82
CA ALA A 13 -49.32 15.87 21.37
C ALA A 13 -49.13 14.36 21.13
N PHE A 14 -50.20 13.56 21.18
CA PHE A 14 -50.15 12.13 20.84
C PHE A 14 -49.93 11.89 19.34
N TYR A 15 -50.50 12.72 18.45
CA TYR A 15 -50.23 12.63 17.01
C TYR A 15 -48.82 13.09 16.64
N ILE A 16 -48.26 14.10 17.32
CA ILE A 16 -46.87 14.54 17.14
C ILE A 16 -45.89 13.50 17.71
N LEU A 17 -46.21 12.87 18.85
CA LEU A 17 -45.39 11.79 19.42
C LEU A 17 -45.50 10.48 18.61
N ALA A 18 -46.66 10.19 18.01
CA ALA A 18 -46.86 9.03 17.13
C ALA A 18 -46.25 9.23 15.74
N THR A 19 -46.16 10.46 15.22
CA THR A 19 -45.40 10.76 13.98
C THR A 19 -43.90 10.84 14.21
N LEU A 20 -43.44 11.08 15.45
CA LEU A 20 -42.03 10.96 15.84
C LEU A 20 -41.60 9.49 16.11
N PHE A 21 -42.54 8.54 16.22
CA PHE A 21 -42.25 7.13 16.49
C PHE A 21 -42.55 6.17 15.31
N THR A 22 -43.08 6.66 14.20
CA THR A 22 -43.23 5.88 12.95
C THR A 22 -42.20 6.23 11.87
N GLY A 23 -41.20 7.03 12.22
CA GLY A 23 -39.91 7.02 11.53
C GLY A 23 -39.11 5.78 11.89
N VAL A 24 -39.66 4.58 11.66
CA VAL A 24 -38.81 3.42 11.44
C VAL A 24 -38.02 3.78 10.19
N LEU A 25 -36.78 4.21 10.39
CA LEU A 25 -35.77 4.19 9.36
C LEU A 25 -35.72 2.74 8.87
N PHE A 26 -36.47 2.44 7.80
CA PHE A 26 -36.16 1.33 6.90
C PHE A 26 -34.87 1.70 6.17
N GLY A 27 -33.78 1.72 6.93
CA GLY A 27 -32.42 1.85 6.46
C GLY A 27 -31.69 0.55 6.74
N GLN A 28 -32.26 -0.58 6.32
CA GLN A 28 -31.57 -1.87 6.29
C GLN A 28 -32.35 -2.83 5.38
N ASN A 29 -31.60 -3.47 4.47
CA ASN A 29 -32.00 -4.49 3.49
C ASN A 29 -32.39 -4.02 2.08
N GLU A 30 -31.73 -2.99 1.56
CA GLU A 30 -31.15 -3.18 0.23
C GLU A 30 -29.64 -3.26 0.45
N ILE A 31 -29.04 -4.41 0.12
CA ILE A 31 -27.63 -4.45 -0.24
C ILE A 31 -27.57 -3.50 -1.44
N ARG A 32 -27.31 -2.22 -1.20
CA ARG A 32 -26.91 -1.30 -2.26
C ARG A 32 -25.76 -2.01 -2.96
N GLU A 33 -25.93 -2.32 -4.24
CA GLU A 33 -24.83 -2.78 -5.08
C GLU A 33 -23.60 -1.93 -4.72
N LEU A 34 -22.60 -2.58 -4.17
CA LEU A 34 -21.36 -1.95 -3.76
C LEU A 34 -20.81 -1.24 -5.00
N PRO A 35 -20.71 0.10 -5.04
CA PRO A 35 -20.36 0.81 -6.25
C PRO A 35 -18.98 0.36 -6.70
N ALA A 36 -18.90 -0.33 -7.84
CA ALA A 36 -17.65 -0.84 -8.34
C ALA A 36 -16.67 0.30 -8.65
N GLU A 37 -15.45 0.21 -8.12
CA GLU A 37 -14.35 1.08 -8.51
C GLU A 37 -13.69 0.54 -9.78
N LYS A 38 -13.42 1.40 -10.75
CA LYS A 38 -12.65 1.05 -11.95
C LYS A 38 -11.20 1.43 -11.76
N ILE A 39 -10.32 0.52 -12.17
CA ILE A 39 -8.89 0.74 -12.22
C ILE A 39 -8.41 0.41 -13.62
N PHE A 40 -7.57 1.27 -14.19
CA PHE A 40 -6.88 0.99 -15.44
C PHE A 40 -5.38 1.13 -15.23
N LEU A 41 -4.65 0.07 -15.56
CA LEU A 41 -3.20 -0.04 -15.46
C LEU A 41 -2.57 0.02 -16.86
N SER A 42 -1.48 0.78 -16.98
CA SER A 42 -0.59 0.78 -18.14
C SER A 42 0.87 0.87 -17.66
N CYS A 43 1.78 0.18 -18.35
CA CYS A 43 3.21 0.24 -18.08
C CYS A 43 4.00 0.58 -19.34
N ASP A 44 5.27 0.97 -19.19
CA ASP A 44 6.09 1.47 -20.29
C ASP A 44 6.28 0.46 -21.42
N ARG A 45 6.49 -0.82 -21.09
CA ARG A 45 6.60 -1.92 -22.05
C ARG A 45 6.14 -3.25 -21.47
N ASN A 46 6.22 -4.34 -22.24
CA ASN A 46 5.81 -5.67 -21.78
C ASN A 46 6.98 -6.66 -21.68
N LEU A 47 8.11 -6.39 -22.35
CA LEU A 47 9.30 -7.25 -22.34
C LEU A 47 10.43 -6.65 -21.49
N TYR A 48 10.99 -7.45 -20.57
CA TYR A 48 12.01 -7.01 -19.62
C TYR A 48 13.12 -8.04 -19.44
N CYS A 49 14.31 -7.56 -19.06
CA CYS A 49 15.38 -8.41 -18.53
C CYS A 49 15.40 -8.37 -16.99
N PRO A 50 15.95 -9.40 -16.32
CA PRO A 50 16.23 -9.35 -14.88
C PRO A 50 17.05 -8.12 -14.50
N GLY A 51 16.70 -7.48 -13.38
CA GLY A 51 17.35 -6.24 -12.91
C GLY A 51 16.84 -4.95 -13.56
N GLU A 52 15.91 -5.01 -14.52
CA GLU A 52 15.28 -3.81 -15.07
C GLU A 52 14.13 -3.29 -14.19
N GLN A 53 13.57 -2.15 -14.59
CA GLN A 53 12.47 -1.48 -13.91
C GLN A 53 11.22 -1.48 -14.78
N ILE A 54 10.09 -1.84 -14.19
CA ILE A 54 8.75 -1.68 -14.78
C ILE A 54 8.22 -0.33 -14.31
N ILE A 55 7.96 0.58 -15.24
CA ILE A 55 7.40 1.89 -14.92
C ILE A 55 5.92 1.86 -15.28
N TYR A 56 5.04 2.22 -14.35
CA TYR A 56 3.60 2.13 -14.56
C TYR A 56 2.86 3.38 -14.13
N SER A 57 1.65 3.50 -14.66
CA SER A 57 0.66 4.50 -14.32
C SER A 57 -0.69 3.83 -14.15
N ILE A 58 -1.50 4.37 -13.25
CA ILE A 58 -2.81 3.84 -12.90
C ILE A 58 -3.82 5.00 -12.89
N TYR A 59 -4.94 4.77 -13.57
CA TYR A 59 -6.16 5.55 -13.41
C TYR A 59 -7.08 4.84 -12.42
N SER A 60 -7.75 5.61 -11.56
CA SER A 60 -8.83 5.11 -10.69
C SER A 60 -9.92 6.16 -10.56
N ASP A 61 -11.18 5.75 -10.69
CA ASP A 61 -12.37 6.58 -10.46
C ASP A 61 -13.00 6.37 -9.07
N GLY A 62 -12.40 5.48 -8.26
CA GLY A 62 -12.89 5.08 -6.95
C GLY A 62 -12.61 6.09 -5.84
N ILE A 63 -13.23 5.83 -4.69
CA ILE A 63 -12.99 6.61 -3.47
C ILE A 63 -11.74 6.13 -2.72
N SER A 64 -11.32 4.88 -2.95
CA SER A 64 -10.05 4.35 -2.45
C SER A 64 -8.87 5.19 -2.95
N LYS A 65 -7.99 5.57 -2.02
CA LYS A 65 -6.76 6.35 -2.27
C LYS A 65 -5.50 5.52 -2.28
N ILE A 66 -5.61 4.21 -2.07
CA ILE A 66 -4.48 3.28 -2.06
C ILE A 66 -4.75 2.21 -3.10
N VAL A 67 -3.78 2.02 -3.98
CA VAL A 67 -3.81 0.96 -5.00
C VAL A 67 -2.64 0.02 -4.74
N TYR A 68 -2.93 -1.27 -4.77
CA TYR A 68 -1.96 -2.35 -4.69
C TYR A 68 -1.59 -2.78 -6.10
N VAL A 69 -0.30 -3.01 -6.31
CA VAL A 69 0.27 -3.45 -7.58
C VAL A 69 1.08 -4.70 -7.32
N ASP A 70 0.66 -5.80 -7.92
CA ASP A 70 1.31 -7.10 -7.81
C ASP A 70 1.97 -7.46 -9.15
N LEU A 71 3.22 -7.91 -9.09
CA LEU A 71 3.90 -8.64 -10.17
C LEU A 71 4.01 -10.10 -9.75
N PHE A 72 3.35 -11.01 -10.47
CA PHE A 72 3.33 -12.44 -10.12
C PHE A 72 3.48 -13.35 -11.35
N ASN A 73 4.03 -14.55 -11.17
CA ASN A 73 4.14 -15.56 -12.23
C ASN A 73 2.88 -16.43 -12.34
N GLU A 74 2.78 -17.25 -13.39
CA GLU A 74 1.57 -18.04 -13.72
C GLU A 74 0.99 -18.87 -12.55
N ASN A 75 1.85 -19.38 -11.68
CA ASN A 75 1.45 -20.21 -10.53
C ASN A 75 1.31 -19.43 -9.21
N GLY A 76 1.54 -18.10 -9.23
CA GLY A 76 1.61 -17.25 -8.04
C GLY A 76 2.73 -17.64 -7.06
N ALA A 77 3.73 -18.41 -7.53
CA ALA A 77 4.85 -18.87 -6.73
C ALA A 77 5.86 -17.77 -6.45
N PHE A 78 5.95 -16.79 -7.35
CA PHE A 78 6.66 -15.54 -7.12
C PHE A 78 5.65 -14.40 -7.16
N THR A 79 5.65 -13.56 -6.12
CA THR A 79 4.85 -12.34 -6.05
C THR A 79 5.69 -11.23 -5.45
N LEU A 80 5.74 -10.09 -6.12
CA LEU A 80 6.25 -8.83 -5.60
C LEU A 80 5.08 -7.84 -5.54
N SER A 81 4.79 -7.32 -4.35
CA SER A 81 3.69 -6.40 -4.11
C SER A 81 4.21 -5.02 -3.71
N GLN A 82 3.56 -3.98 -4.22
CA GLN A 82 3.77 -2.59 -3.83
C GLN A 82 2.42 -1.91 -3.63
N SER A 83 2.32 -1.01 -2.66
CA SER A 83 1.19 -0.08 -2.53
C SER A 83 1.61 1.31 -2.97
N VAL A 84 0.69 2.03 -3.63
CA VAL A 84 0.90 3.40 -4.14
C VAL A 84 -0.27 4.30 -3.77
N ILE A 85 0.04 5.58 -3.57
CA ILE A 85 -0.92 6.66 -3.30
C ILE A 85 -0.82 7.73 -4.37
N PRO A 86 -1.89 8.48 -4.67
CA PRO A 86 -1.90 9.40 -5.78
C PRO A 86 -1.09 10.65 -5.46
N VAL A 87 -0.34 11.13 -6.45
CA VAL A 87 0.29 12.45 -6.44
C VAL A 87 -0.37 13.28 -7.53
N ASN A 88 -1.00 14.40 -7.18
CA ASN A 88 -1.81 15.21 -8.10
C ASN A 88 -2.91 14.41 -8.82
N ASN A 89 -3.64 13.55 -8.08
CA ASN A 89 -4.67 12.63 -8.59
C ASN A 89 -4.18 11.55 -9.57
N LYS A 90 -2.87 11.28 -9.62
CA LYS A 90 -2.27 10.28 -10.51
C LYS A 90 -1.52 9.24 -9.70
N TYR A 91 -1.77 7.97 -9.98
CA TYR A 91 -1.01 6.86 -9.39
C TYR A 91 0.10 6.48 -10.36
N GLN A 92 1.34 6.59 -9.92
CA GLN A 92 2.52 6.22 -10.71
C GLN A 92 3.51 5.51 -9.81
N GLY A 93 4.26 4.58 -10.38
CA GLY A 93 5.23 3.82 -9.62
C GLY A 93 6.25 3.09 -10.48
N ILE A 94 7.22 2.49 -9.79
CA ILE A 94 8.30 1.72 -10.37
C ILE A 94 8.43 0.43 -9.58
N ILE A 95 8.36 -0.71 -10.28
CA ILE A 95 8.73 -2.01 -9.73
C ILE A 95 10.15 -2.35 -10.20
N ASN A 96 11.05 -2.56 -9.24
CA ASN A 96 12.39 -3.05 -9.50
C ASN A 96 12.35 -4.58 -9.64
N ILE A 97 12.67 -5.10 -10.83
CA ILE A 97 12.74 -6.55 -11.08
C ILE A 97 14.03 -7.08 -10.43
N PRO A 98 13.96 -8.04 -9.49
CA PRO A 98 15.18 -8.63 -8.91
C PRO A 98 16.05 -9.30 -9.98
N ALA A 99 17.37 -9.20 -9.85
CA ALA A 99 18.30 -9.82 -10.80
C ALA A 99 18.24 -11.36 -10.81
N ASN A 100 17.75 -11.96 -9.73
CA ASN A 100 17.58 -13.41 -9.56
C ASN A 100 16.14 -13.89 -9.78
N ILE A 101 15.26 -13.05 -10.35
CA ILE A 101 13.89 -13.46 -10.64
C ILE A 101 13.87 -14.64 -11.61
N PRO A 102 12.99 -15.64 -11.41
CA PRO A 102 12.80 -16.70 -12.41
C PRO A 102 12.33 -16.11 -13.75
N PRO A 103 12.90 -16.49 -14.89
CA PRO A 103 12.40 -16.04 -16.18
C PRO A 103 11.04 -16.67 -16.50
N GLY A 104 10.27 -16.04 -17.38
CA GLY A 104 8.97 -16.55 -17.80
C GLY A 104 7.90 -15.46 -17.94
N ALA A 105 6.66 -15.93 -18.06
CA ALA A 105 5.49 -15.08 -18.10
C ALA A 105 5.08 -14.63 -16.69
N TYR A 106 4.80 -13.34 -16.59
CA TYR A 106 4.35 -12.65 -15.40
C TYR A 106 3.13 -11.81 -15.74
N THR A 107 2.36 -11.46 -14.71
CA THR A 107 1.26 -10.52 -14.80
C THR A 107 1.49 -9.39 -13.82
N LEU A 108 1.42 -8.16 -14.32
CA LEU A 108 1.32 -6.96 -13.50
C LEU A 108 -0.16 -6.64 -13.30
N ARG A 109 -0.62 -6.53 -12.06
CA ARG A 109 -2.03 -6.28 -11.74
C ARG A 109 -2.17 -5.13 -10.77
N ALA A 110 -3.15 -4.26 -10.98
CA ALA A 110 -3.51 -3.17 -10.06
C ALA A 110 -4.94 -3.37 -9.52
N TYR A 111 -5.11 -3.18 -8.21
CA TYR A 111 -6.41 -3.28 -7.55
C TYR A 111 -6.45 -2.44 -6.26
N THR A 112 -7.63 -2.00 -5.82
CA THR A 112 -7.81 -1.45 -4.47
C THR A 112 -8.13 -2.55 -3.48
N TYR A 113 -7.92 -2.29 -2.19
CA TYR A 113 -8.36 -3.22 -1.15
C TYR A 113 -9.87 -3.53 -1.25
N TYR A 114 -10.68 -2.53 -1.62
CA TYR A 114 -12.11 -2.67 -1.84
C TYR A 114 -12.50 -3.56 -3.02
N GLN A 115 -11.71 -3.55 -4.11
CA GLN A 115 -11.95 -4.40 -5.28
C GLN A 115 -11.85 -5.91 -4.96
N GLN A 116 -11.29 -6.29 -3.82
CA GLN A 116 -11.27 -7.69 -3.36
C GLN A 116 -12.64 -8.25 -2.97
N ASN A 117 -13.69 -7.42 -2.94
CA ASN A 117 -15.08 -7.89 -2.84
C ASN A 117 -15.65 -8.42 -4.18
N PHE A 118 -14.90 -8.30 -5.27
CA PHE A 118 -15.33 -8.61 -6.64
C PHE A 118 -14.47 -9.72 -7.25
N ASP A 119 -14.85 -10.22 -8.44
CA ASP A 119 -14.10 -11.31 -9.07
C ASP A 119 -12.67 -10.87 -9.44
N ALA A 120 -11.72 -11.69 -8.99
CA ALA A 120 -10.31 -11.59 -9.28
C ALA A 120 -9.96 -11.47 -10.78
N ALA A 121 -10.75 -12.10 -11.64
CA ALA A 121 -10.60 -12.05 -13.10
C ALA A 121 -10.88 -10.66 -13.70
N GLU A 122 -11.40 -9.74 -12.91
CA GLU A 122 -11.83 -8.42 -13.37
C GLU A 122 -10.85 -7.31 -13.01
N PHE A 123 -9.76 -7.64 -12.32
CA PHE A 123 -8.75 -6.68 -11.94
C PHE A 123 -7.91 -6.29 -13.16
N SER A 124 -7.56 -5.01 -13.24
CA SER A 124 -6.77 -4.50 -14.35
C SER A 124 -5.39 -5.16 -14.36
N SER A 125 -5.07 -5.80 -15.48
CA SER A 125 -3.83 -6.57 -15.62
C SER A 125 -3.17 -6.34 -16.97
N VAL A 126 -1.83 -6.36 -16.94
CA VAL A 126 -0.95 -6.23 -18.10
C VAL A 126 0.05 -7.39 -18.07
N PRO A 127 0.21 -8.14 -19.17
CA PRO A 127 1.18 -9.21 -19.23
C PRO A 127 2.60 -8.69 -19.37
N ILE A 128 3.51 -9.38 -18.70
CA ILE A 128 4.93 -9.07 -18.61
C ILE A 128 5.70 -10.32 -18.94
N GLN A 129 6.66 -10.22 -19.86
CA GLN A 129 7.60 -11.30 -20.15
C GLN A 129 8.97 -10.92 -19.63
N ILE A 130 9.52 -11.78 -18.77
CA ILE A 130 10.88 -11.65 -18.26
C ILE A 130 11.77 -12.66 -19.01
N LEU A 131 12.79 -12.15 -19.69
CA LEU A 131 13.71 -12.95 -20.50
C LEU A 131 14.61 -13.83 -19.62
N SER A 132 14.86 -15.07 -20.08
CA SER A 132 15.89 -15.93 -19.49
C SER A 132 17.28 -15.40 -19.85
N GLY A 133 18.20 -15.47 -18.90
CA GLY A 133 19.63 -15.27 -19.18
C GLY A 133 20.19 -16.36 -20.11
N ASN A 134 19.50 -17.50 -20.22
CA ASN A 134 19.80 -18.56 -21.16
C ASN A 134 18.93 -18.40 -22.43
N VAL A 135 19.57 -18.03 -23.54
CA VAL A 135 18.91 -17.77 -24.83
C VAL A 135 18.20 -19.01 -25.38
N ASP A 136 18.64 -20.21 -24.99
CA ASP A 136 18.05 -21.48 -25.45
C ASP A 136 16.72 -21.82 -24.76
N GLU A 137 16.40 -21.17 -23.64
CA GLU A 137 15.15 -21.36 -22.89
C GLU A 137 14.01 -20.42 -23.34
N ILE A 138 14.32 -19.45 -24.22
CA ILE A 138 13.35 -18.45 -24.67
C ILE A 138 12.49 -19.03 -25.79
N GLN A 139 11.17 -18.95 -25.61
CA GLN A 139 10.24 -19.24 -26.69
C GLN A 139 10.11 -18.03 -27.62
N TYR A 140 10.34 -18.25 -28.91
CA TYR A 140 10.32 -17.20 -29.93
C TYR A 140 9.01 -17.18 -30.71
N GLU A 141 8.67 -16.02 -31.25
CA GLU A 141 7.57 -15.87 -32.19
C GLU A 141 7.87 -16.68 -33.46
N ASN A 142 6.94 -17.53 -33.89
CA ASN A 142 7.07 -18.28 -35.13
C ASN A 142 6.75 -17.35 -36.32
N GLN A 143 7.58 -17.34 -37.36
CA GLN A 143 7.34 -16.52 -38.57
C GLN A 143 5.99 -16.81 -39.26
N SER A 144 5.36 -17.94 -38.99
CA SER A 144 4.05 -18.35 -39.50
C SER A 144 2.86 -17.98 -38.60
N GLU A 145 3.10 -17.61 -37.34
CA GLU A 145 2.08 -17.03 -36.45
C GLU A 145 1.96 -15.55 -36.76
N LYS A 146 1.27 -15.22 -37.86
CA LYS A 146 0.86 -13.84 -38.15
C LYS A 146 0.05 -13.35 -36.94
N SER A 147 0.58 -12.34 -36.24
CA SER A 147 -0.04 -11.52 -35.19
C SER A 147 -1.54 -11.81 -34.97
N LEU A 148 -1.88 -12.40 -33.83
CA LEU A 148 -3.26 -12.47 -33.33
C LEU A 148 -3.81 -11.10 -32.92
N ILE A 149 -3.00 -10.03 -33.00
CA ILE A 149 -3.47 -8.65 -32.89
C ILE A 149 -3.97 -8.25 -34.27
N LYS A 150 -5.30 -8.24 -34.44
CA LYS A 150 -5.91 -7.48 -35.52
C LYS A 150 -5.50 -6.01 -35.34
N ASP A 151 -4.57 -5.52 -36.15
CA ASP A 151 -4.25 -4.10 -36.32
C ASP A 151 -5.43 -3.28 -36.92
N GLU A 152 -6.67 -3.77 -36.82
CA GLU A 152 -7.90 -3.06 -37.20
C GLU A 152 -8.38 -2.09 -36.10
N ALA A 153 -7.50 -1.69 -35.16
CA ALA A 153 -7.83 -0.72 -34.13
C ALA A 153 -7.71 0.71 -34.67
N PHE A 154 -8.78 1.49 -34.53
CA PHE A 154 -8.79 2.90 -34.88
C PHE A 154 -7.67 3.66 -34.13
N PRO A 155 -6.95 4.58 -34.79
CA PRO A 155 -5.87 5.32 -34.14
C PRO A 155 -6.43 6.23 -33.05
N VAL A 156 -5.85 6.13 -31.85
CA VAL A 156 -6.14 7.05 -30.73
C VAL A 156 -5.50 8.42 -30.93
N ALA A 157 -4.42 8.49 -31.69
CA ALA A 157 -3.70 9.73 -31.97
C ALA A 157 -2.99 9.68 -33.32
N GLU A 158 -2.86 10.83 -33.96
CA GLU A 158 -1.91 11.04 -35.06
C GLU A 158 -0.53 11.35 -34.46
N ILE A 159 0.49 10.61 -34.90
CA ILE A 159 1.87 10.74 -34.41
C ILE A 159 2.73 11.31 -35.53
N LYS A 160 3.30 12.49 -35.33
CA LYS A 160 4.19 13.16 -36.29
C LYS A 160 5.59 13.24 -35.72
N ILE A 161 6.52 12.50 -36.32
CA ILE A 161 7.94 12.59 -36.02
C ILE A 161 8.62 13.50 -37.05
N LYS A 162 9.64 14.26 -36.62
CA LYS A 162 10.33 15.22 -37.48
C LYS A 162 11.16 14.54 -38.58
N GLN A 163 11.72 13.36 -38.29
CA GLN A 163 12.56 12.58 -39.19
C GLN A 163 12.46 11.09 -38.80
N ASP A 164 12.62 10.18 -39.76
CA ASP A 164 12.49 8.73 -39.52
C ASP A 164 13.81 8.09 -39.03
N THR A 165 14.89 8.86 -39.00
CA THR A 165 16.23 8.38 -38.62
C THR A 165 16.92 9.40 -37.73
N TYR A 166 17.53 8.91 -36.65
CA TYR A 166 18.29 9.69 -35.67
C TYR A 166 19.64 9.01 -35.40
N HIS A 167 20.65 9.77 -35.05
CA HIS A 167 21.91 9.23 -34.54
C HIS A 167 21.78 8.85 -33.05
N GLN A 168 22.79 8.15 -32.53
CA GLN A 168 22.90 7.85 -31.10
C GLN A 168 22.93 9.14 -30.26
N ARG A 169 22.22 9.15 -29.13
CA ARG A 169 22.13 10.28 -28.19
C ARG A 169 21.61 11.60 -28.80
N GLU A 170 20.96 11.53 -29.96
CA GLU A 170 20.32 12.68 -30.60
C GLU A 170 18.98 13.01 -29.92
N LYS A 171 18.65 14.31 -29.85
CA LYS A 171 17.35 14.77 -29.35
C LYS A 171 16.27 14.56 -30.42
N ALA A 172 15.26 13.76 -30.11
CA ALA A 172 14.07 13.57 -30.93
C ALA A 172 12.89 14.41 -30.41
N VAL A 173 12.05 14.85 -31.34
CA VAL A 173 10.82 15.62 -31.07
C VAL A 173 9.67 14.97 -31.84
N VAL A 174 8.58 14.72 -31.13
CA VAL A 174 7.38 14.08 -31.65
C VAL A 174 6.18 14.95 -31.28
N ASP A 175 5.38 15.30 -32.27
CA ASP A 175 4.10 15.97 -32.06
C ASP A 175 2.98 14.92 -32.10
N ILE A 176 2.18 14.86 -31.03
CA ILE A 176 1.08 13.89 -30.86
C ILE A 176 -0.24 14.65 -30.82
N GLN A 177 -1.14 14.31 -31.72
CA GLN A 177 -2.46 14.91 -31.80
C GLN A 177 -3.54 13.84 -31.56
N PRO A 178 -4.24 13.86 -30.41
CA PRO A 178 -5.34 12.92 -30.20
C PRO A 178 -6.39 13.05 -31.28
N VAL A 179 -6.87 11.90 -31.78
CA VAL A 179 -8.00 11.85 -32.70
C VAL A 179 -9.26 11.80 -31.85
N ALA A 180 -10.29 12.59 -32.21
CA ALA A 180 -11.56 12.55 -31.50
C ALA A 180 -12.08 11.11 -31.43
N SER A 181 -12.12 10.56 -30.22
CA SER A 181 -12.77 9.30 -29.92
C SER A 181 -14.25 9.45 -30.28
N ARG A 182 -14.84 8.43 -30.91
CA ARG A 182 -16.20 8.44 -31.53
C ARG A 182 -17.33 8.61 -30.50
N GLY A 183 -17.34 9.70 -29.73
CA GLY A 183 -18.20 9.87 -28.56
C GLY A 183 -17.76 9.08 -27.33
N GLU A 184 -16.64 8.35 -27.39
CA GLU A 184 -16.10 7.61 -26.24
C GLU A 184 -15.16 8.50 -25.41
N ASN A 185 -15.28 8.45 -24.09
CA ASN A 185 -14.43 9.24 -23.20
C ASN A 185 -13.14 8.47 -22.87
N ILE A 186 -11.98 8.99 -23.29
CA ILE A 186 -10.66 8.45 -22.93
C ILE A 186 -10.32 8.96 -21.54
N VAL A 187 -10.23 8.06 -20.57
CA VAL A 187 -9.95 8.40 -19.16
C VAL A 187 -8.47 8.27 -18.80
N MET A 188 -7.71 7.55 -19.62
CA MET A 188 -6.26 7.39 -19.45
C MET A 188 -5.59 7.37 -20.82
N MET A 189 -4.53 8.17 -20.98
CA MET A 189 -3.69 8.15 -22.17
C MET A 189 -2.21 8.12 -21.79
N THR A 190 -1.46 7.21 -22.42
CA THR A 190 -0.03 7.02 -22.14
C THR A 190 0.78 7.06 -23.41
N VAL A 191 2.02 7.55 -23.31
CA VAL A 191 2.99 7.58 -24.41
C VAL A 191 4.24 6.85 -23.97
N SER A 192 4.68 5.86 -24.75
CA SER A 192 5.94 5.15 -24.54
C SER A 192 6.76 5.15 -25.82
N VAL A 193 8.06 5.42 -25.70
CA VAL A 193 9.03 5.23 -26.78
C VAL A 193 9.97 4.11 -26.39
N VAL A 194 9.88 2.99 -27.10
CA VAL A 194 10.51 1.72 -26.69
C VAL A 194 11.17 1.02 -27.86
N LYS A 195 12.16 0.16 -27.61
CA LYS A 195 12.74 -0.70 -28.66
C LYS A 195 11.64 -1.52 -29.34
N LYS A 196 11.64 -1.56 -30.67
CA LYS A 196 10.57 -2.19 -31.46
C LYS A 196 10.39 -3.64 -31.06
N GLY A 197 9.14 -4.04 -30.82
CA GLY A 197 8.76 -5.37 -30.33
C GLY A 197 8.79 -5.54 -28.80
N ALA A 198 9.33 -4.60 -28.02
CA ALA A 198 9.31 -4.69 -26.55
C ALA A 198 7.97 -4.21 -25.94
N GLY A 199 7.22 -3.35 -26.64
CA GLY A 199 5.93 -2.80 -26.20
C GLY A 199 4.76 -3.35 -27.00
N ILE A 200 4.20 -4.47 -26.56
CA ILE A 200 3.09 -5.15 -27.26
C ILE A 200 1.72 -4.57 -26.88
N LYS A 201 1.61 -3.85 -25.74
CA LYS A 201 0.40 -3.20 -25.23
C LYS A 201 -0.85 -4.06 -25.39
N SER A 202 -0.97 -5.01 -24.46
CA SER A 202 -2.17 -5.78 -24.21
C SER A 202 -2.56 -5.62 -22.75
N GLY A 203 -3.85 -5.67 -22.45
CA GLY A 203 -4.34 -5.63 -21.08
C GLY A 203 -5.76 -6.17 -21.00
N SER A 204 -6.12 -6.70 -19.85
CA SER A 204 -7.50 -7.08 -19.54
C SER A 204 -8.11 -6.05 -18.60
N TYR A 205 -9.27 -5.55 -18.98
CA TYR A 205 -10.02 -4.52 -18.25
C TYR A 205 -11.49 -4.95 -18.26
N ASN A 206 -11.93 -5.62 -17.21
CA ASN A 206 -13.35 -5.96 -17.06
C ASN A 206 -13.97 -5.05 -16.01
N THR A 207 -15.29 -4.92 -16.05
CA THR A 207 -16.03 -4.21 -15.01
C THR A 207 -16.27 -5.15 -13.84
N PRO A 208 -16.01 -4.75 -12.59
CA PRO A 208 -16.18 -5.64 -11.44
C PRO A 208 -17.63 -6.11 -11.24
N GLN A 209 -17.85 -7.41 -11.10
CA GLN A 209 -19.07 -8.06 -10.64
C GLN A 209 -18.93 -8.48 -9.19
N THR A 210 -19.95 -8.19 -8.39
CA THR A 210 -19.94 -8.44 -6.95
C THR A 210 -19.88 -9.94 -6.65
N THR A 211 -18.99 -10.33 -5.75
CA THR A 211 -18.97 -11.68 -5.17
C THR A 211 -19.45 -11.63 -3.73
N GLU A 212 -20.19 -12.64 -3.28
CA GLU A 212 -20.52 -12.77 -1.85
C GLU A 212 -19.29 -13.24 -1.09
N GLY A 213 -18.67 -12.34 -0.32
CA GLY A 213 -17.50 -12.63 0.50
C GLY A 213 -17.55 -11.92 1.85
N ASN A 214 -17.25 -12.66 2.92
CA ASN A 214 -16.93 -12.10 4.24
C ASN A 214 -15.45 -12.37 4.54
N PRO A 215 -14.68 -11.38 5.06
CA PRO A 215 -15.12 -10.04 5.46
C PRO A 215 -15.37 -9.12 4.26
N LEU A 216 -16.27 -8.15 4.46
CA LEU A 216 -16.42 -7.02 3.55
C LEU A 216 -15.16 -6.16 3.60
N MET A 217 -14.44 -6.06 2.48
CA MET A 217 -13.33 -5.14 2.35
C MET A 217 -13.85 -3.70 2.23
N ILE A 218 -13.22 -2.75 2.91
CA ILE A 218 -13.65 -1.35 2.95
C ILE A 218 -12.73 -0.46 2.09
N PRO A 219 -13.24 0.60 1.44
CA PRO A 219 -12.39 1.54 0.71
C PRO A 219 -11.36 2.23 1.61
N GLU A 220 -10.09 2.21 1.19
CA GLU A 220 -8.99 2.87 1.90
C GLU A 220 -8.89 4.34 1.46
N ILE A 221 -9.73 5.22 2.02
CA ILE A 221 -9.89 6.62 1.57
C ILE A 221 -8.68 7.51 1.91
N LYS A 222 -7.84 7.11 2.86
CA LYS A 222 -6.70 7.93 3.30
C LYS A 222 -5.53 7.11 3.80
N ASP A 223 -5.81 6.23 4.75
CA ASP A 223 -4.82 5.52 5.53
C ASP A 223 -4.92 4.02 5.20
N PRO A 224 -3.80 3.31 4.96
CA PRO A 224 -3.82 1.86 4.85
C PRO A 224 -4.49 1.22 6.06
N VAL A 225 -5.12 0.08 5.85
CA VAL A 225 -5.82 -0.65 6.91
C VAL A 225 -5.09 -1.95 7.20
N ILE A 226 -4.68 -2.15 8.45
CA ILE A 226 -4.29 -3.47 8.95
C ILE A 226 -5.55 -4.12 9.51
N HIS A 227 -5.85 -5.35 9.10
CA HIS A 227 -7.06 -6.04 9.54
C HIS A 227 -6.78 -7.50 9.87
N GLY A 228 -7.72 -8.11 10.59
CA GLY A 228 -7.62 -9.50 10.98
C GLY A 228 -8.90 -10.03 11.57
N ILE A 229 -8.84 -11.25 12.07
CA ILE A 229 -9.94 -11.95 12.71
C ILE A 229 -9.49 -12.62 14.01
N ILE A 230 -10.37 -12.63 14.99
CA ILE A 230 -10.30 -13.47 16.18
C ILE A 230 -11.12 -14.73 15.88
N LYS A 231 -10.47 -15.91 15.77
CA LYS A 231 -11.17 -17.15 15.32
C LYS A 231 -12.21 -17.70 16.30
N ASP A 232 -12.21 -17.25 17.55
CA ASP A 232 -13.20 -17.66 18.56
C ASP A 232 -14.37 -16.66 18.62
N GLN A 233 -15.55 -17.12 18.18
CA GLN A 233 -16.79 -16.32 18.09
C GLN A 233 -17.37 -15.92 19.45
N SER A 234 -16.83 -16.40 20.57
CA SER A 234 -17.26 -15.99 21.91
C SER A 234 -16.82 -14.56 22.29
N ASN A 235 -15.89 -13.96 21.54
CA ASN A 235 -15.28 -12.65 21.86
C ASN A 235 -15.62 -11.56 20.83
N SER A 236 -16.93 -11.28 20.65
CA SER A 236 -17.38 -10.06 19.96
C SER A 236 -17.14 -8.83 20.84
N ASN A 237 -16.82 -7.69 20.21
CA ASN A 237 -16.57 -6.42 20.89
C ASN A 237 -15.33 -6.39 21.81
N LEU A 238 -14.29 -7.15 21.48
CA LEU A 238 -13.02 -7.11 22.21
C LEU A 238 -12.20 -5.91 21.76
N ASN A 239 -11.55 -5.19 22.69
CA ASN A 239 -10.59 -4.16 22.32
C ASN A 239 -9.28 -4.82 21.88
N LEU A 240 -8.74 -4.32 20.78
CA LEU A 240 -7.44 -4.68 20.26
C LEU A 240 -6.59 -3.42 20.15
N TYR A 241 -5.30 -3.62 20.31
CA TYR A 241 -4.32 -2.56 20.30
C TYR A 241 -3.25 -2.85 19.27
N LEU A 242 -3.13 -1.99 18.26
CA LEU A 242 -1.99 -1.98 17.34
C LEU A 242 -0.92 -1.05 17.92
N SER A 243 0.32 -1.51 17.97
CA SER A 243 1.46 -0.74 18.46
C SER A 243 2.66 -0.90 17.53
N GLU A 244 3.55 0.09 17.53
CA GLU A 244 4.87 0.05 16.91
C GLU A 244 5.89 -0.04 18.04
N PRO A 245 6.52 -1.21 18.29
CA PRO A 245 7.50 -1.37 19.36
C PRO A 245 8.59 -0.29 19.33
N GLY A 246 8.84 0.32 20.48
CA GLY A 246 9.78 1.45 20.63
C GLY A 246 9.19 2.82 20.26
N SER A 247 7.90 2.92 19.94
CA SER A 247 7.21 4.18 19.61
C SER A 247 5.91 4.35 20.39
N GLU A 248 5.78 5.44 21.15
CA GLU A 248 4.53 5.79 21.85
C GLU A 248 3.45 6.34 20.91
N GLN A 249 3.84 6.91 19.76
CA GLN A 249 2.89 7.48 18.78
C GLN A 249 2.18 6.41 17.93
N GLY A 250 2.68 5.17 17.98
CA GLY A 250 2.18 4.04 17.22
C GLY A 250 0.90 3.41 17.75
N LEU A 251 0.47 3.72 18.98
CA LEU A 251 -0.70 3.05 19.58
C LEU A 251 -1.97 3.38 18.80
N ARG A 252 -2.77 2.39 18.44
CA ARG A 252 -4.13 2.51 17.89
C ARG A 252 -5.02 1.52 18.60
N ILE A 253 -6.29 1.87 18.77
CA ILE A 253 -7.28 1.02 19.43
C ILE A 253 -8.42 0.77 18.44
N ALA A 254 -8.84 -0.48 18.33
CA ALA A 254 -9.99 -0.89 17.56
C ALA A 254 -10.81 -1.90 18.38
N THR A 255 -12.09 -2.03 18.05
CA THR A 255 -12.97 -3.03 18.66
C THR A 255 -13.36 -4.04 17.60
N SER A 256 -13.31 -5.34 17.93
CA SER A 256 -13.77 -6.38 17.01
C SER A 256 -15.29 -6.34 16.79
N ASP A 257 -15.74 -6.69 15.59
CA ASP A 257 -17.17 -6.83 15.30
C ASP A 257 -17.77 -8.12 15.91
N GLN A 258 -19.05 -8.37 15.61
CA GLN A 258 -19.76 -9.57 16.08
C GLN A 258 -19.18 -10.89 15.53
N ASN A 259 -18.42 -10.83 14.45
CA ASN A 259 -17.78 -11.96 13.80
C ASN A 259 -16.28 -12.07 14.14
N GLY A 260 -15.77 -11.19 15.01
CA GLY A 260 -14.38 -11.16 15.43
C GLY A 260 -13.43 -10.40 14.49
N TYR A 261 -13.93 -9.73 13.44
CA TYR A 261 -13.10 -8.92 12.55
C TYR A 261 -12.73 -7.58 13.18
N PHE A 262 -11.52 -7.10 12.91
CA PHE A 262 -11.04 -5.80 13.37
C PHE A 262 -10.22 -5.08 12.30
N TYR A 263 -10.15 -3.75 12.40
CA TYR A 263 -9.52 -2.88 11.40
C TYR A 263 -8.76 -1.74 12.09
N PHE A 264 -7.52 -1.51 11.69
CA PHE A 264 -6.67 -0.42 12.17
C PHE A 264 -6.22 0.46 11.00
N PRO A 265 -6.69 1.72 10.92
CA PRO A 265 -6.10 2.68 10.00
C PRO A 265 -4.69 3.05 10.46
N VAL A 266 -3.73 2.95 9.56
CA VAL A 266 -2.31 3.24 9.78
C VAL A 266 -1.88 4.36 8.86
N LEU A 267 -1.23 5.39 9.39
CA LEU A 267 -0.72 6.48 8.56
C LEU A 267 0.29 5.94 7.54
N PRO A 268 0.30 6.41 6.28
CA PRO A 268 1.30 6.02 5.31
C PRO A 268 2.72 6.24 5.85
N TYR A 269 3.58 5.22 5.71
CA TYR A 269 4.99 5.26 6.07
C TYR A 269 5.84 4.65 4.95
N SER A 270 7.14 4.92 4.95
CA SER A 270 8.10 4.33 4.02
C SER A 270 9.00 3.31 4.73
N GLY A 271 9.58 2.40 3.95
CA GLY A 271 10.41 1.32 4.48
C GLY A 271 9.60 0.21 5.14
N GLU A 272 10.30 -0.70 5.81
CA GLU A 272 9.69 -1.78 6.57
C GLU A 272 9.55 -1.37 8.05
N LYS A 273 8.39 -1.67 8.64
CA LYS A 273 8.13 -1.44 10.06
C LYS A 273 7.59 -2.71 10.70
N THR A 274 7.98 -2.93 11.96
CA THR A 274 7.41 -3.97 12.81
C THR A 274 6.25 -3.42 13.62
N PHE A 275 5.16 -4.17 13.66
CA PHE A 275 3.98 -3.89 14.44
C PHE A 275 3.69 -5.04 15.40
N ALA A 276 2.92 -4.74 16.44
CA ALA A 276 2.37 -5.71 17.36
C ALA A 276 0.88 -5.45 17.55
N ILE A 277 0.05 -6.47 17.33
CA ILE A 277 -1.37 -6.43 17.71
C ILE A 277 -1.53 -7.23 18.99
N THR A 278 -2.04 -6.59 20.03
CA THR A 278 -2.37 -7.22 21.31
C THR A 278 -3.87 -7.16 21.54
N ALA A 279 -4.47 -8.28 21.91
CA ALA A 279 -5.87 -8.35 22.30
C ALA A 279 -6.02 -8.11 23.82
N GLU A 280 -7.07 -7.40 24.23
CA GLU A 280 -7.43 -7.30 25.66
C GLU A 280 -7.70 -8.71 26.24
N PRO A 281 -7.30 -9.02 27.49
CA PRO A 281 -7.54 -10.34 28.06
C PRO A 281 -9.04 -10.71 28.09
N GLY A 282 -9.37 -11.86 27.51
CA GLY A 282 -10.70 -12.48 27.54
C GLY A 282 -10.61 -14.01 27.69
N ASN A 283 -11.74 -14.72 27.68
CA ASN A 283 -11.79 -16.16 27.98
C ASN A 283 -11.03 -17.05 26.97
N ASN A 284 -10.64 -16.55 25.79
CA ASN A 284 -9.87 -17.33 24.81
C ASN A 284 -9.24 -16.46 23.69
N THR A 285 -8.15 -15.76 24.00
CA THR A 285 -7.46 -14.83 23.07
C THR A 285 -6.44 -15.49 22.13
N ASP A 286 -6.22 -16.80 22.22
CA ASP A 286 -5.14 -17.55 21.54
C ASP A 286 -5.38 -17.79 20.02
N SER A 287 -6.20 -16.94 19.41
CA SER A 287 -6.77 -17.14 18.07
C SER A 287 -6.75 -15.88 17.20
N LEU A 288 -5.80 -14.97 17.45
CA LEU A 288 -5.60 -13.77 16.64
C LEU A 288 -4.92 -14.13 15.32
N MET A 289 -5.56 -13.80 14.19
CA MET A 289 -4.99 -13.97 12.87
C MET A 289 -5.03 -12.66 12.10
N ILE A 290 -3.86 -12.21 11.65
CA ILE A 290 -3.74 -11.08 10.72
C ILE A 290 -4.06 -11.60 9.33
N LEU A 291 -4.93 -10.88 8.63
CA LEU A 291 -5.29 -11.22 7.27
C LEU A 291 -4.41 -10.40 6.31
N PRO A 292 -3.87 -11.01 5.25
CA PRO A 292 -3.05 -10.29 4.29
C PRO A 292 -3.92 -9.28 3.54
N ASN A 293 -3.38 -8.09 3.30
CA ASN A 293 -4.05 -7.08 2.45
C ASN A 293 -4.01 -7.46 0.97
N THR A 294 -3.23 -8.48 0.58
CA THR A 294 -3.15 -8.99 -0.79
C THR A 294 -4.11 -10.15 -0.97
N SER A 295 -4.81 -10.18 -2.10
CA SER A 295 -5.82 -11.22 -2.35
C SER A 295 -5.22 -12.61 -2.56
N LYS A 296 -6.04 -13.63 -2.28
CA LYS A 296 -5.69 -15.05 -2.38
C LYS A 296 -5.66 -15.48 -3.85
N LYS A 297 -4.49 -15.95 -4.29
CA LYS A 297 -4.23 -16.76 -5.49
C LYS A 297 -5.14 -16.48 -6.68
N PHE A 298 -4.62 -15.70 -7.61
CA PHE A 298 -5.30 -15.39 -8.85
C PHE A 298 -4.81 -16.30 -9.97
N PRO A 299 -5.71 -16.83 -10.82
CA PRO A 299 -5.27 -17.41 -12.08
C PRO A 299 -4.63 -16.30 -12.92
N ALA A 300 -3.41 -16.52 -13.40
CA ALA A 300 -2.82 -15.63 -14.38
C ALA A 300 -3.60 -15.76 -15.70
N PRO A 301 -3.98 -14.65 -16.36
CA PRO A 301 -4.47 -14.73 -17.74
C PRO A 301 -3.36 -15.30 -18.64
N ASP A 302 -3.68 -16.30 -19.46
CA ASP A 302 -2.72 -16.88 -20.42
C ASP A 302 -2.34 -15.82 -21.45
N THR A 303 -1.14 -15.27 -21.28
CA THR A 303 -0.68 -14.09 -22.01
C THR A 303 0.82 -14.14 -22.27
N THR A 304 1.31 -15.33 -22.66
CA THR A 304 2.72 -15.51 -23.02
C THR A 304 3.09 -14.61 -24.18
N ILE A 305 4.03 -13.69 -23.95
CA ILE A 305 4.60 -12.83 -24.99
C ILE A 305 5.86 -13.49 -25.52
N LYS A 306 5.87 -13.77 -26.83
CA LYS A 306 7.04 -14.36 -27.50
C LYS A 306 7.81 -13.28 -28.26
N PRO A 307 9.07 -12.96 -27.87
CA PRO A 307 9.88 -11.99 -28.59
C PRO A 307 10.46 -12.59 -29.88
N SER A 308 10.96 -11.72 -30.77
CA SER A 308 11.85 -12.16 -31.84
C SER A 308 13.22 -12.54 -31.26
N GLN A 309 13.90 -13.49 -31.91
CA GLN A 309 15.21 -13.96 -31.43
C GLN A 309 16.27 -12.85 -31.39
N GLN A 310 16.25 -11.95 -32.38
CA GLN A 310 17.19 -10.85 -32.44
C GLN A 310 16.96 -9.85 -31.30
N LEU A 311 15.70 -9.49 -31.04
CA LEU A 311 15.33 -8.56 -29.96
C LEU A 311 15.78 -9.10 -28.60
N ALA A 312 15.49 -10.38 -28.31
CA ALA A 312 15.86 -11.00 -27.05
C ALA A 312 17.39 -11.00 -26.83
N LYS A 313 18.17 -11.36 -27.86
CA LYS A 313 19.64 -11.34 -27.81
C LYS A 313 20.19 -9.94 -27.55
N ASP A 314 19.67 -8.94 -28.26
CA ASP A 314 20.12 -7.56 -28.09
C ASP A 314 19.79 -7.01 -26.70
N MET A 315 18.58 -7.26 -26.20
CA MET A 315 18.18 -6.84 -24.85
C MET A 315 19.03 -7.49 -23.75
N LEU A 316 19.27 -8.80 -23.84
CA LEU A 316 20.10 -9.52 -22.85
C LEU A 316 21.55 -9.05 -22.86
N ARG A 317 22.13 -8.85 -24.06
CA ARG A 317 23.48 -8.27 -24.19
C ARG A 317 23.55 -6.91 -23.52
N ASN A 318 22.59 -6.04 -23.80
CA ASN A 318 22.55 -4.67 -23.26
C ASN A 318 22.32 -4.66 -21.75
N ALA A 319 21.48 -5.54 -21.22
CA ALA A 319 21.25 -5.70 -19.78
C ALA A 319 22.52 -6.17 -19.06
N ALA A 320 23.25 -7.15 -19.62
CA ALA A 320 24.51 -7.63 -19.07
C ALA A 320 25.57 -6.52 -19.01
N VAL A 321 25.66 -5.70 -20.06
CA VAL A 321 26.56 -4.53 -20.07
C VAL A 321 26.16 -3.56 -18.97
N LYS A 322 24.89 -3.14 -18.86
CA LYS A 322 24.44 -2.23 -17.79
C LYS A 322 24.77 -2.73 -16.39
N GLN A 323 24.49 -3.99 -16.09
CA GLN A 323 24.73 -4.57 -14.76
C GLN A 323 26.22 -4.54 -14.36
N SER A 324 27.14 -4.60 -15.33
CA SER A 324 28.57 -4.47 -15.06
C SER A 324 29.00 -3.07 -14.59
N PHE A 325 28.24 -2.02 -14.93
CA PHE A 325 28.50 -0.64 -14.52
C PHE A 325 27.78 -0.21 -13.23
N VAL A 326 26.69 -0.88 -12.83
CA VAL A 326 25.85 -0.48 -11.68
C VAL A 326 26.40 -0.95 -10.31
N LYS A 327 27.29 -1.95 -10.28
CA LYS A 327 27.85 -2.53 -9.03
C LYS A 327 28.62 -1.56 -8.11
N GLU A 328 28.83 -0.30 -8.50
CA GLU A 328 29.64 0.68 -7.76
C GLU A 328 28.88 1.71 -6.91
N GLN A 329 27.55 1.62 -6.75
CA GLN A 329 26.79 2.61 -5.97
C GLN A 329 25.92 1.97 -4.89
N THR A 330 26.37 2.04 -3.64
CA THR A 330 25.59 1.69 -2.44
C THR A 330 24.93 2.97 -1.89
N ILE A 331 23.60 2.98 -1.81
CA ILE A 331 22.84 4.08 -1.20
C ILE A 331 22.65 3.75 0.28
N GLU A 332 23.20 4.59 1.16
CA GLU A 332 22.91 4.56 2.59
C GLU A 332 21.48 5.04 2.84
N THR A 333 20.65 4.16 3.40
CA THR A 333 19.34 4.54 3.93
C THR A 333 19.51 5.11 5.33
N LYS A 334 19.16 6.39 5.50
CA LYS A 334 19.02 6.99 6.83
C LYS A 334 17.81 6.39 7.55
N HIS A 335 18.03 5.97 8.78
CA HIS A 335 16.96 5.59 9.69
C HIS A 335 16.15 6.83 10.11
N PRO A 336 14.82 6.73 10.22
CA PRO A 336 13.99 7.83 10.71
C PRO A 336 14.29 8.12 12.19
N GLU A 337 14.27 9.40 12.56
CA GLU A 337 14.42 9.87 13.94
C GLU A 337 13.20 9.47 14.78
N HIS A 338 13.45 9.06 16.04
CA HIS A 338 12.40 8.81 17.03
C HIS A 338 11.66 10.11 17.36
N VAL A 339 10.35 10.14 17.13
CA VAL A 339 9.47 11.25 17.54
C VAL A 339 8.73 10.85 18.81
N ASN A 340 8.86 11.64 19.89
CA ASN A 340 8.29 11.30 21.20
C ASN A 340 6.92 11.94 21.45
N GLY A 341 6.05 11.18 22.14
CA GLY A 341 4.91 11.65 22.94
C GLY A 341 3.53 11.52 22.30
N LEU A 342 2.54 11.07 23.10
CA LEU A 342 1.12 11.19 22.77
C LEU A 342 0.68 12.67 22.80
N PRO A 343 -0.24 13.12 21.93
CA PRO A 343 -0.66 14.53 21.89
C PRO A 343 -1.32 14.98 23.20
N GLY A 344 -0.87 16.11 23.76
CA GLY A 344 -1.57 16.83 24.84
C GLY A 344 -1.25 16.41 26.29
N ASP A 345 -0.12 15.74 26.54
CA ASP A 345 0.14 15.12 27.84
C ASP A 345 0.75 16.05 28.91
N SER A 346 0.28 15.85 30.14
CA SER A 346 0.95 16.23 31.39
C SER A 346 1.08 14.93 32.17
N ARG A 347 2.27 14.36 32.08
CA ARG A 347 2.66 13.05 32.61
C ARG A 347 3.59 13.24 33.81
N TYR A 348 3.50 12.36 34.78
CA TYR A 348 4.47 12.26 35.87
C TYR A 348 5.54 11.26 35.45
N SER A 349 6.77 11.73 35.35
CA SER A 349 7.89 10.95 34.81
C SER A 349 8.91 10.65 35.91
N ILE A 350 9.31 9.40 36.03
CA ILE A 350 10.47 9.00 36.82
C ILE A 350 11.52 8.34 35.91
N ARG A 351 12.79 8.67 36.12
CA ARG A 351 13.91 7.94 35.52
C ARG A 351 14.57 7.12 36.62
N LEU A 352 14.66 5.81 36.44
CA LEU A 352 15.09 4.92 37.52
C LEU A 352 16.54 5.17 37.95
N LYS A 353 17.37 5.73 37.07
CA LYS A 353 18.77 6.10 37.37
C LYS A 353 18.89 7.22 38.42
N ASP A 354 17.82 7.96 38.67
CA ASP A 354 17.81 9.09 39.62
C ASP A 354 17.47 8.65 41.06
N PHE A 355 17.16 7.36 41.26
CA PHE A 355 16.76 6.78 42.56
C PHE A 355 17.73 5.67 43.01
N ILE A 356 17.63 5.29 44.28
CA ILE A 356 18.35 4.13 44.82
C ILE A 356 17.80 2.87 44.13
N ALA A 357 18.71 1.96 43.76
CA ALA A 357 18.34 0.71 43.10
C ALA A 357 17.42 -0.13 44.01
N LEU A 358 16.24 -0.48 43.47
CA LEU A 358 15.26 -1.37 44.09
C LEU A 358 15.37 -2.76 43.46
N ASN A 359 14.85 -3.78 44.16
CA ASN A 359 15.03 -5.17 43.75
C ASN A 359 13.95 -5.63 42.75
N THR A 360 12.75 -5.06 42.85
CA THR A 360 11.58 -5.48 42.04
C THR A 360 10.82 -4.29 41.48
N LEU A 361 10.11 -4.48 40.37
CA LEU A 361 9.23 -3.43 39.84
C LEU A 361 8.04 -3.17 40.77
N ARG A 362 7.57 -4.16 41.51
CA ARG A 362 6.57 -3.97 42.58
C ARG A 362 7.00 -2.92 43.61
N GLU A 363 8.25 -2.97 44.07
CA GLU A 363 8.82 -1.93 44.95
C GLU A 363 8.88 -0.58 44.23
N VAL A 364 9.32 -0.55 42.98
CA VAL A 364 9.35 0.70 42.17
C VAL A 364 7.97 1.35 42.11
N PHE A 365 6.93 0.59 41.77
CA PHE A 365 5.56 1.09 41.68
C PHE A 365 5.00 1.57 43.03
N THR A 366 5.40 0.95 44.13
CA THR A 366 4.86 1.27 45.46
C THR A 366 5.59 2.43 46.12
N GLU A 367 6.91 2.53 45.95
CA GLU A 367 7.75 3.46 46.71
C GLU A 367 8.08 4.75 45.95
N ILE A 368 8.25 4.69 44.63
CA ILE A 368 8.79 5.84 43.86
C ILE A 368 7.91 6.29 42.70
N THR A 369 7.02 5.45 42.17
CA THR A 369 6.15 5.83 41.04
C THR A 369 4.91 6.61 41.52
N PRO A 370 4.79 7.92 41.25
CA PRO A 370 3.69 8.72 41.76
C PRO A 370 2.33 8.25 41.26
N TYR A 371 1.32 8.32 42.12
CA TYR A 371 -0.09 8.00 41.82
C TYR A 371 -0.39 6.55 41.44
N VAL A 372 0.62 5.69 41.33
CA VAL A 372 0.42 4.26 41.08
C VAL A 372 0.26 3.53 42.42
N LYS A 373 -0.64 2.54 42.44
CA LYS A 373 -0.85 1.64 43.59
C LYS A 373 -0.83 0.20 43.09
N VAL A 374 -0.13 -0.67 43.80
CA VAL A 374 -0.26 -2.12 43.62
C VAL A 374 -1.45 -2.60 44.44
N ARG A 375 -2.37 -3.31 43.81
CA ARG A 375 -3.55 -3.92 44.43
C ARG A 375 -3.40 -5.43 44.40
N ASN A 376 -4.07 -6.10 45.34
CA ASN A 376 -4.24 -7.54 45.34
C ASN A 376 -5.74 -7.82 45.42
N GLU A 377 -6.29 -8.47 44.39
CA GLU A 377 -7.69 -8.89 44.32
C GLU A 377 -7.73 -10.38 43.98
N ASP A 378 -8.40 -11.19 44.80
CA ASP A 378 -8.55 -12.64 44.64
C ASP A 378 -7.24 -13.42 44.41
N GLY A 379 -6.13 -12.93 44.98
CA GLY A 379 -4.80 -13.54 44.86
C GLY A 379 -4.00 -13.10 43.64
N PHE A 380 -4.52 -12.19 42.83
CA PHE A 380 -3.84 -11.61 41.68
C PHE A 380 -3.45 -10.17 41.95
N GLU A 381 -2.18 -9.83 41.70
CA GLU A 381 -1.72 -8.44 41.80
C GLU A 381 -1.99 -7.66 40.51
N SER A 382 -2.37 -6.39 40.66
CA SER A 382 -2.63 -5.46 39.55
C SER A 382 -2.21 -4.03 39.90
N LEU A 383 -2.05 -3.19 38.87
CA LEU A 383 -1.78 -1.77 39.06
C LEU A 383 -3.05 -0.94 39.00
N ALA A 384 -3.12 0.10 39.81
CA ALA A 384 -4.15 1.11 39.78
C ALA A 384 -3.53 2.50 39.79
N VAL A 385 -4.25 3.48 39.23
CA VAL A 385 -3.78 4.87 39.12
C VAL A 385 -4.77 5.81 39.81
N LEU A 386 -4.27 6.67 40.69
CA LEU A 386 -5.06 7.65 41.44
C LEU A 386 -5.14 8.99 40.70
N ASP A 387 -6.35 9.37 40.28
CA ASP A 387 -6.69 10.74 39.90
C ASP A 387 -6.84 11.56 41.18
N ASP A 388 -5.78 12.27 41.54
CA ASP A 388 -5.69 13.09 42.75
C ASP A 388 -6.62 14.31 42.72
N ARG A 389 -7.00 14.78 41.53
CA ARG A 389 -7.89 15.94 41.39
C ARG A 389 -9.35 15.57 41.59
N ARG A 390 -9.73 14.36 41.18
CA ARG A 390 -11.11 13.85 41.31
C ARG A 390 -11.31 12.90 42.47
N ASP A 391 -10.23 12.50 43.14
CA ASP A 391 -10.21 11.45 44.16
C ASP A 391 -10.81 10.12 43.64
N ILE A 392 -10.45 9.76 42.40
CA ILE A 392 -10.91 8.54 41.73
C ILE A 392 -9.73 7.59 41.58
N LEU A 393 -9.92 6.33 41.98
CA LEU A 393 -8.94 5.28 41.75
C LEU A 393 -9.32 4.47 40.51
N TYR A 394 -8.57 4.65 39.44
CA TYR A 394 -8.68 3.84 38.24
C TYR A 394 -8.02 2.48 38.46
N ARG A 395 -8.78 1.40 38.30
CA ARG A 395 -8.34 0.04 38.66
C ARG A 395 -7.70 -0.72 37.51
N ASN A 396 -8.00 -0.33 36.28
CA ASN A 396 -7.53 -1.00 35.07
C ASN A 396 -6.87 0.04 34.15
N PRO A 397 -5.74 0.66 34.57
CA PRO A 397 -4.97 1.52 33.68
C PRO A 397 -4.41 0.69 32.53
N LEU A 398 -4.28 1.31 31.35
CA LEU A 398 -3.54 0.66 30.26
C LEU A 398 -2.03 0.81 30.53
N ILE A 399 -1.32 -0.32 30.53
CA ILE A 399 0.13 -0.37 30.72
C ILE A 399 0.79 -0.60 29.36
N LEU A 400 1.72 0.27 28.98
CA LEU A 400 2.53 0.15 27.78
C LEU A 400 3.98 -0.14 28.18
N LEU A 401 4.58 -1.18 27.61
CA LEU A 401 6.00 -1.51 27.72
C LEU A 401 6.63 -1.32 26.34
N ASP A 402 7.54 -0.35 26.22
CA ASP A 402 8.12 0.09 24.94
C ASP A 402 7.04 0.40 23.87
N GLY A 403 5.94 1.02 24.30
CA GLY A 403 4.80 1.35 23.44
C GLY A 403 3.81 0.20 23.17
N THR A 404 4.14 -1.04 23.56
CA THR A 404 3.27 -2.22 23.37
C THR A 404 2.46 -2.52 24.63
N PRO A 405 1.13 -2.73 24.53
CA PRO A 405 0.30 -3.08 25.69
C PRO A 405 0.71 -4.38 26.38
N VAL A 406 0.70 -4.35 27.70
CA VAL A 406 0.95 -5.51 28.56
C VAL A 406 -0.14 -5.62 29.62
N PHE A 407 -0.59 -6.86 29.87
CA PHE A 407 -1.72 -7.14 30.77
C PHE A 407 -1.38 -8.14 31.88
N ASP A 408 -0.24 -8.85 31.79
CA ASP A 408 0.19 -9.82 32.79
C ASP A 408 1.16 -9.13 33.76
N PHE A 409 0.62 -8.66 34.89
CA PHE A 409 1.43 -8.00 35.92
C PHE A 409 2.47 -8.92 36.55
N GLU A 410 2.20 -10.22 36.65
CA GLU A 410 3.15 -11.21 37.17
C GLU A 410 4.37 -11.33 36.24
N GLU A 411 4.17 -11.37 34.91
CA GLU A 411 5.30 -11.32 33.97
C GLU A 411 6.00 -9.95 33.98
N LEU A 412 5.25 -8.86 34.11
CA LEU A 412 5.84 -7.51 34.20
C LEU A 412 6.75 -7.41 35.42
N ASN A 413 6.34 -7.94 36.57
CA ASN A 413 7.10 -7.88 37.81
C ASN A 413 8.38 -8.74 37.81
N LYS A 414 8.53 -9.67 36.85
CA LYS A 414 9.79 -10.41 36.65
C LYS A 414 10.90 -9.57 36.02
N ILE A 415 10.55 -8.45 35.38
CA ILE A 415 11.55 -7.55 34.81
C ILE A 415 12.35 -6.92 35.95
N HIS A 416 13.66 -7.09 35.92
CA HIS A 416 14.52 -6.47 36.91
C HIS A 416 14.59 -4.93 36.70
N PRO A 417 14.46 -4.10 37.75
CA PRO A 417 14.45 -2.63 37.62
C PRO A 417 15.65 -2.04 36.86
N SER A 418 16.81 -2.69 36.89
CA SER A 418 17.99 -2.23 36.15
C SER A 418 17.78 -2.16 34.62
N LYS A 419 16.86 -2.97 34.09
CA LYS A 419 16.50 -3.01 32.66
C LYS A 419 15.50 -1.94 32.25
N VAL A 420 14.92 -1.21 33.20
CA VAL A 420 13.96 -0.13 32.94
C VAL A 420 14.69 1.22 32.95
N GLU A 421 14.39 2.06 31.97
CA GLU A 421 14.90 3.43 31.84
C GLU A 421 14.02 4.41 32.61
N SER A 422 12.73 4.45 32.27
CA SER A 422 11.78 5.39 32.83
C SER A 422 10.37 4.81 32.93
N ILE A 423 9.58 5.41 33.83
CA ILE A 423 8.15 5.14 33.97
C ILE A 423 7.43 6.49 33.94
N ASP A 424 6.49 6.62 33.01
CA ASP A 424 5.61 7.77 32.85
C ASP A 424 4.18 7.40 33.23
N VAL A 425 3.50 8.28 33.96
CA VAL A 425 2.13 8.05 34.43
C VAL A 425 1.23 9.21 34.01
N ILE A 426 0.15 8.88 33.31
CA ILE A 426 -0.97 9.80 33.07
C ILE A 426 -2.07 9.38 34.04
N ASN A 427 -2.24 10.16 35.11
CA ASN A 427 -3.12 9.82 36.23
C ASN A 427 -4.59 10.26 36.07
N ARG A 428 -4.99 10.53 34.83
CA ARG A 428 -6.34 10.99 34.49
C ARG A 428 -6.87 10.17 33.32
N ARG A 429 -8.19 10.14 33.20
CA ARG A 429 -8.84 9.60 32.01
C ARG A 429 -8.28 10.24 30.73
N TYR A 430 -7.71 9.42 29.87
CA TYR A 430 -7.14 9.80 28.58
C TYR A 430 -8.11 9.42 27.47
N LEU A 431 -8.54 10.40 26.68
CA LEU A 431 -9.46 10.18 25.56
C LEU A 431 -8.65 9.93 24.31
N TYR A 432 -8.77 8.73 23.74
CA TYR A 432 -8.09 8.33 22.52
C TYR A 432 -9.10 7.92 21.46
N GLY A 433 -9.41 8.85 20.55
CA GLY A 433 -10.53 8.66 19.61
C GLY A 433 -11.86 8.50 20.34
N SER A 434 -12.56 7.39 20.09
CA SER A 434 -13.78 6.98 20.80
C SER A 434 -13.54 6.22 22.10
N HIS A 435 -12.29 5.90 22.42
CA HIS A 435 -11.93 5.11 23.61
C HIS A 435 -11.55 6.02 24.78
N SER A 436 -11.91 5.56 25.97
CA SER A 436 -11.58 6.20 27.23
C SER A 436 -10.67 5.27 28.02
N LEU A 437 -9.44 5.70 28.28
CA LEU A 437 -8.45 4.95 29.04
C LEU A 437 -8.38 5.52 30.46
N ASP A 438 -8.60 4.67 31.45
CA ASP A 438 -8.65 5.04 32.86
C ASP A 438 -7.23 5.08 33.45
N GLY A 439 -6.45 6.04 32.97
CA GLY A 439 -5.03 6.20 33.30
C GLY A 439 -4.12 5.38 32.39
N LEU A 440 -2.88 5.85 32.28
CA LEU A 440 -1.83 5.20 31.49
C LEU A 440 -0.55 5.08 32.33
N ILE A 441 0.11 3.93 32.23
CA ILE A 441 1.46 3.70 32.76
C ILE A 441 2.33 3.28 31.57
N MET A 442 3.34 4.07 31.24
CA MET A 442 4.25 3.83 30.12
C MET A 442 5.63 3.53 30.68
N ILE A 443 6.20 2.39 30.30
CA ILE A 443 7.46 1.87 30.80
C ILE A 443 8.40 1.79 29.60
N GLN A 444 9.50 2.54 29.66
CA GLN A 444 10.57 2.47 28.67
C GLN A 444 11.66 1.54 29.20
N SER A 445 11.97 0.48 28.47
CA SER A 445 13.08 -0.41 28.76
C SER A 445 14.38 0.08 28.11
N LYS A 446 15.51 -0.40 28.63
CA LYS A 446 16.86 -0.16 28.09
C LYS A 446 17.29 -1.23 27.09
N THR A 447 16.42 -2.18 26.78
CA THR A 447 16.74 -3.37 25.99
C THR A 447 15.85 -3.44 24.76
N ASN A 448 16.28 -4.19 23.74
CA ASN A 448 15.49 -4.37 22.51
C ASN A 448 14.55 -5.59 22.60
N ASP A 449 14.35 -6.14 23.80
CA ASP A 449 13.57 -7.34 24.10
C ASP A 449 12.55 -7.11 25.23
N PHE A 450 12.07 -5.87 25.40
CA PHE A 450 11.05 -5.51 26.40
C PHE A 450 11.45 -5.88 27.83
N GLY A 451 12.72 -5.71 28.20
CA GLY A 451 13.25 -6.15 29.49
C GLY A 451 13.23 -7.67 29.73
N GLY A 452 12.91 -8.47 28.71
CA GLY A 452 12.68 -9.92 28.80
C GLY A 452 11.23 -10.30 29.11
N TYR A 453 10.26 -9.40 28.92
CA TYR A 453 8.84 -9.69 29.10
C TYR A 453 8.33 -10.74 28.10
N SER A 454 7.56 -11.72 28.58
CA SER A 454 6.99 -12.78 27.76
C SER A 454 5.52 -12.47 27.41
N PHE A 455 5.27 -12.16 26.14
CA PHE A 455 3.91 -12.03 25.59
C PHE A 455 3.29 -13.42 25.35
N LYS A 456 2.83 -14.10 26.41
CA LYS A 456 2.14 -15.40 26.30
C LYS A 456 0.94 -15.29 25.35
N ASP A 457 1.07 -15.80 24.12
CA ASP A 457 0.09 -16.03 23.03
C ASP A 457 -0.98 -14.95 22.70
N LYS A 458 -0.92 -13.75 23.28
CA LYS A 458 -1.91 -12.67 23.12
C LYS A 458 -1.47 -11.52 22.22
N THR A 459 -0.21 -11.55 21.79
CA THR A 459 0.40 -10.53 20.95
C THR A 459 0.99 -11.17 19.71
N VAL A 460 0.60 -10.68 18.55
CA VAL A 460 1.18 -11.09 17.27
C VAL A 460 2.08 -9.97 16.77
N PHE A 461 3.37 -10.28 16.63
CA PHE A 461 4.36 -9.42 16.00
C PHE A 461 4.49 -9.75 14.51
N PHE A 462 4.58 -8.72 13.68
CA PHE A 462 4.66 -8.88 12.22
C PHE A 462 5.32 -7.64 11.61
N SER A 463 5.98 -7.82 10.47
CA SER A 463 6.56 -6.71 9.71
C SER A 463 5.75 -6.46 8.44
N LEU A 464 5.56 -5.18 8.12
CA LEU A 464 4.92 -4.74 6.89
C LEU A 464 5.80 -3.72 6.17
N LYS A 465 5.81 -3.83 4.85
CA LYS A 465 6.38 -2.81 3.99
C LYS A 465 5.36 -1.69 3.80
N GLY A 466 5.79 -0.45 4.04
CA GLY A 466 4.98 0.74 3.88
C GLY A 466 4.79 1.15 2.42
N ILE A 467 4.08 2.25 2.22
CA ILE A 467 3.85 2.87 0.92
C ILE A 467 5.09 3.69 0.54
N GLU A 468 5.78 3.28 -0.52
CA GLU A 468 6.84 4.10 -1.12
C GLU A 468 6.22 5.17 -2.03
N GLN A 469 6.27 6.44 -1.63
CA GLN A 469 5.98 7.55 -2.54
C GLN A 469 7.13 7.70 -3.55
N LEU A 470 7.03 6.99 -4.67
CA LEU A 470 7.95 7.17 -5.78
C LEU A 470 7.55 8.45 -6.54
N ARG A 471 8.43 9.46 -6.53
CA ARG A 471 8.32 10.55 -7.50
C ARG A 471 8.81 10.02 -8.84
N TYR A 472 7.96 10.05 -9.87
CA TYR A 472 8.40 9.77 -11.23
C TYR A 472 9.59 10.67 -11.58
N VAL A 473 10.73 10.05 -11.89
CA VAL A 473 11.91 10.71 -12.42
C VAL A 473 11.85 10.56 -13.94
N PRO A 474 11.86 11.65 -14.72
CA PRO A 474 11.87 11.56 -16.17
C PRO A 474 13.00 10.65 -16.66
N ILE A 475 12.70 9.79 -17.62
CA ILE A 475 13.71 8.92 -18.24
C ILE A 475 14.71 9.82 -19.00
N ALA A 476 15.84 10.12 -18.36
CA ALA A 476 16.88 10.97 -18.91
C ALA A 476 18.09 10.13 -19.36
N PRO A 477 18.83 10.55 -20.40
CA PRO A 477 20.10 9.92 -20.74
C PRO A 477 21.09 10.04 -19.56
N PRO A 478 21.92 9.00 -19.31
CA PRO A 478 22.89 8.97 -18.21
C PRO A 478 23.88 10.15 -18.20
N ASP A 479 24.13 10.80 -19.33
CA ASP A 479 25.18 11.83 -19.46
C ASP A 479 24.91 13.11 -18.66
N LYS A 480 23.66 13.34 -18.24
CA LYS A 480 23.37 14.41 -17.28
C LYS A 480 23.91 14.13 -15.88
N TYR A 481 24.39 12.92 -15.60
CA TYR A 481 24.79 12.48 -14.24
C TYR A 481 26.30 12.50 -13.95
N ASN A 482 27.22 12.45 -14.94
CA ASN A 482 28.64 12.77 -14.69
C ASN A 482 29.49 12.80 -15.98
N ALA A 483 30.12 13.93 -16.31
CA ALA A 483 31.08 14.01 -17.42
C ALA A 483 32.38 13.22 -17.18
N LYS A 484 32.61 12.73 -15.96
CA LYS A 484 33.84 12.01 -15.56
C LYS A 484 33.80 10.50 -15.76
N ASN A 485 32.62 9.91 -15.98
CA ASN A 485 32.47 8.48 -16.23
C ASN A 485 31.24 8.25 -17.13
N PRO A 486 31.39 8.30 -18.47
CA PRO A 486 30.26 8.17 -19.39
C PRO A 486 29.71 6.74 -19.31
N MET A 487 28.55 6.59 -18.67
CA MET A 487 27.86 5.31 -18.61
C MET A 487 27.22 5.02 -19.98
N PRO A 488 27.31 3.79 -20.51
CA PRO A 488 26.60 3.43 -21.73
C PRO A 488 25.09 3.57 -21.54
N ASP A 489 24.41 4.18 -22.50
CA ASP A 489 22.96 4.35 -22.52
C ASP A 489 22.33 3.27 -23.39
N PHE A 490 21.95 2.14 -22.79
CA PHE A 490 21.20 1.10 -23.48
C PHE A 490 19.74 1.01 -23.02
N ARG A 491 19.12 2.14 -22.67
CA ARG A 491 17.71 2.17 -22.24
C ARG A 491 16.79 1.53 -23.29
N THR A 492 15.99 0.55 -22.85
CA THR A 492 14.96 -0.09 -23.68
C THR A 492 13.74 0.83 -23.86
N THR A 493 13.42 1.63 -22.84
CA THR A 493 12.43 2.71 -22.89
C THR A 493 13.16 4.05 -22.92
N LEU A 494 13.04 4.78 -24.02
CA LEU A 494 13.63 6.11 -24.22
C LEU A 494 12.79 7.21 -23.59
N TYR A 495 11.46 6.99 -23.53
CA TYR A 495 10.50 7.94 -22.98
C TYR A 495 9.26 7.23 -22.45
N TRP A 496 8.72 7.74 -21.34
CA TRP A 496 7.45 7.32 -20.76
C TRP A 496 6.70 8.54 -20.25
N ASN A 497 5.44 8.69 -20.66
CA ASN A 497 4.48 9.56 -20.00
C ASN A 497 3.22 8.75 -19.71
N GLY A 498 2.99 8.48 -18.42
CA GLY A 498 1.85 7.71 -17.93
C GLY A 498 0.56 8.49 -17.77
N ASP A 499 0.55 9.79 -18.03
CA ASP A 499 -0.65 10.63 -17.99
C ASP A 499 -0.54 11.78 -19.00
N PHE A 500 -0.64 11.41 -20.27
CA PHE A 500 -0.53 12.34 -21.37
C PHE A 500 -1.86 13.06 -21.59
N THR A 501 -1.90 14.36 -21.28
CA THR A 501 -3.01 15.24 -21.66
C THR A 501 -2.55 16.12 -22.81
N ALA A 502 -3.16 15.99 -23.99
CA ALA A 502 -3.00 17.00 -25.02
C ALA A 502 -3.93 18.17 -24.70
N ASP A 503 -3.39 19.37 -24.57
CA ASP A 503 -4.18 20.59 -24.68
C ASP A 503 -4.64 20.79 -26.13
N GLU A 504 -5.47 21.82 -26.39
CA GLU A 504 -6.03 22.17 -27.72
C GLU A 504 -4.98 22.34 -28.84
N TYR A 505 -3.68 22.26 -28.53
CA TYR A 505 -2.56 22.31 -29.46
C TYR A 505 -1.59 21.14 -29.24
N SER A 506 -1.89 19.93 -29.71
CA SER A 506 -0.92 18.83 -29.94
C SER A 506 0.18 18.66 -28.89
N GLY A 507 0.11 17.63 -28.03
CA GLY A 507 1.15 17.41 -27.03
C GLY A 507 2.51 17.10 -27.67
N ARG A 508 3.46 18.03 -27.52
CA ARG A 508 4.85 17.87 -27.96
C ARG A 508 5.64 17.06 -26.94
N VAL A 509 6.29 16.01 -27.41
CA VAL A 509 7.13 15.11 -26.62
C VAL A 509 8.58 15.24 -27.09
N GLU A 510 9.51 15.36 -26.14
CA GLU A 510 10.95 15.42 -26.41
C GLU A 510 11.69 14.34 -25.62
N PHE A 511 12.63 13.66 -26.27
CA PHE A 511 13.49 12.65 -25.64
C PHE A 511 14.83 12.55 -26.35
N TYR A 512 15.75 11.76 -25.79
CA TYR A 512 17.05 11.45 -26.40
C TYR A 512 17.12 9.98 -26.77
N THR A 513 17.66 9.67 -27.94
CA THR A 513 17.96 8.30 -28.38
C THR A 513 19.05 7.66 -27.54
N SER A 514 19.14 6.33 -27.56
CA SER A 514 20.14 5.56 -26.81
C SER A 514 21.38 5.25 -27.67
N ASP A 515 22.37 4.59 -27.08
CA ASP A 515 23.51 3.99 -27.78
C ASP A 515 23.12 2.68 -28.51
N ASP A 516 21.93 2.15 -28.26
CA ASP A 516 21.44 0.90 -28.87
C ASP A 516 20.83 1.17 -30.24
N ILE A 517 21.61 0.89 -31.29
CA ILE A 517 21.20 1.00 -32.70
C ILE A 517 20.06 0.02 -33.00
N GLY A 518 19.08 0.47 -33.77
CA GLY A 518 17.94 -0.35 -34.19
C GLY A 518 16.65 0.46 -34.35
N GLU A 519 15.54 -0.26 -34.51
CA GLU A 519 14.21 0.35 -34.63
C GLU A 519 13.55 0.53 -33.27
N TYR A 520 12.81 1.63 -33.14
CA TYR A 520 12.04 2.00 -31.96
C TYR A 520 10.60 2.32 -32.36
N ASP A 521 9.66 2.03 -31.46
CA ASP A 521 8.25 2.37 -31.59
C ASP A 521 7.89 3.51 -30.64
N ILE A 522 7.24 4.53 -31.17
CA ILE A 522 6.43 5.48 -30.42
C ILE A 522 5.03 4.87 -30.35
N ILE A 523 4.56 4.60 -29.14
CA ILE A 523 3.28 3.96 -28.88
C ILE A 523 2.43 4.89 -28.02
N VAL A 524 1.28 5.30 -28.54
CA VAL A 524 0.25 6.03 -27.81
C VAL A 524 -0.88 5.07 -27.51
N THR A 525 -1.24 4.93 -26.24
CA THR A 525 -2.33 4.05 -25.79
C THR A 525 -3.37 4.88 -25.07
N GLY A 526 -4.63 4.76 -25.47
CA GLY A 526 -5.77 5.33 -24.76
C GLY A 526 -6.69 4.23 -24.24
N ILE A 527 -7.21 4.42 -23.04
CA ILE A 527 -8.18 3.54 -22.40
C ILE A 527 -9.46 4.34 -22.13
N THR A 528 -10.60 3.80 -22.57
CA THR A 528 -11.91 4.44 -22.34
C THR A 528 -12.45 4.13 -20.95
N GLU A 529 -13.47 4.88 -20.53
CA GLU A 529 -14.21 4.62 -19.28
C GLU A 529 -14.81 3.20 -19.18
N ASN A 530 -14.96 2.50 -20.32
CA ASN A 530 -15.46 1.12 -20.40
C ASN A 530 -14.32 0.08 -20.48
N GLY A 531 -13.06 0.50 -20.34
CA GLY A 531 -11.90 -0.39 -20.40
C GLY A 531 -11.47 -0.80 -21.81
N ILE A 532 -12.01 -0.19 -22.86
CA ILE A 532 -11.60 -0.46 -24.24
C ILE A 532 -10.27 0.26 -24.50
N MET A 533 -9.27 -0.50 -24.95
CA MET A 533 -7.94 0.02 -25.28
C MET A 533 -7.83 0.31 -26.78
N TYR A 534 -7.33 1.51 -27.12
CA TYR A 534 -6.93 1.91 -28.46
C TYR A 534 -5.44 2.24 -28.50
N THR A 535 -4.78 1.92 -29.60
CA THR A 535 -3.33 2.15 -29.75
C THR A 535 -3.02 2.81 -31.09
N SER A 536 -2.06 3.73 -31.10
CA SER A 536 -1.41 4.28 -32.28
C SER A 536 0.09 4.03 -32.18
N ARG A 537 0.71 3.63 -33.30
CA ARG A 537 2.13 3.29 -33.35
C ARG A 537 2.80 3.96 -34.54
N GLN A 538 3.99 4.51 -34.32
CA GLN A 538 4.88 5.02 -35.36
C GLN A 538 6.31 4.57 -35.05
N SER A 539 7.05 4.05 -36.03
CA SER A 539 8.43 3.60 -35.84
C SER A 539 9.46 4.58 -36.38
N PHE A 540 10.67 4.57 -35.82
CA PHE A 540 11.85 5.28 -36.34
C PHE A 540 13.12 4.47 -36.09
N SER A 541 14.22 4.84 -36.75
CA SER A 541 15.52 4.16 -36.64
C SER A 541 16.56 5.00 -35.89
N VAL A 542 17.34 4.35 -35.02
CA VAL A 542 18.57 4.89 -34.45
C VAL A 542 19.76 4.27 -35.16
N ILE A 543 20.62 5.10 -35.73
CA ILE A 543 21.83 4.70 -36.45
C ILE A 543 23.09 5.19 -35.75
N LYS A 544 24.23 4.61 -36.11
CA LYS A 544 25.53 5.06 -35.59
C LYS A 544 25.79 6.51 -35.99
N GLY A 545 26.32 7.32 -35.06
CA GLY A 545 26.90 8.63 -35.40
C GLY A 545 28.11 8.46 -36.34
N GLU A 546 28.28 9.38 -37.28
CA GLU A 546 29.50 9.44 -38.10
C GLU A 546 30.76 9.77 -37.28
#